data_AF-A0A8B8CAV0-F1
#
_entry.id   AF-A0A8B8CAV0-F1
#
_cell.length_a   1.000
_cell.length_b   1.000
_cell.length_c   1.000
_cell.angle_alpha   90.00
_cell.angle_beta   90.00
_cell.angle_gamma   90.00
#
_symmetry.space_group_name_H-M   'P 1'
#
loop_
_entity.id
_entity.type
_entity.pdbx_description
1 polymer ?
#
loop_
_entity_poly.entity_id
_entity_poly.type
_entity_poly.pdbx_seq_one_letter_code
_entity_poly.pdbx_strand_id
1 'polypeptide(L)'
;MCRDMPTQTERICCGRLPNQCQSQLPDFQLLILDELVLTLAQMYRQDVLALPQDEDYNKGKRHAAYRQFILWHHGRLGVGVRRIIPSNP
;
A
#
# COMPACT_ATOMS: atom_id res chain seq x y z
N MET A 1 -2.37 -15.33 -9.40
CA MET A 1 -3.75 -15.56 -8.89
C MET A 1 -3.82 -14.96 -7.50
N CYS A 2 -4.96 -14.37 -7.08
CA CYS A 2 -5.08 -13.75 -5.76
C CYS A 2 -4.91 -14.78 -4.63
N ARG A 3 -4.46 -14.34 -3.46
CA ARG A 3 -4.31 -15.20 -2.28
C ARG A 3 -5.62 -15.28 -1.49
N ASP A 4 -5.88 -16.45 -0.90
CA ASP A 4 -7.00 -16.65 0.02
C ASP A 4 -6.78 -15.84 1.30
N MET A 5 -7.80 -15.06 1.66
CA MET A 5 -7.79 -14.22 2.85
C MET A 5 -8.69 -14.81 3.95
N PRO A 6 -8.29 -14.65 5.22
CA PRO A 6 -8.98 -15.24 6.36
C PRO A 6 -10.39 -14.67 6.52
N THR A 7 -10.59 -13.37 6.28
CA THR A 7 -11.89 -12.72 6.38
C THR A 7 -12.52 -12.52 5.01
N GLN A 8 -13.86 -12.64 4.93
CA GLN A 8 -14.60 -12.40 3.67
C GLN A 8 -14.43 -10.96 3.18
N THR A 9 -14.31 -10.01 4.10
CA THR A 9 -14.07 -8.59 3.82
C THR A 9 -12.76 -8.35 3.07
N GLU A 10 -11.72 -9.15 3.34
CA GLU A 10 -10.41 -9.04 2.69
C GLU A 10 -10.32 -9.82 1.38
N ARG A 11 -11.31 -10.65 1.03
CA ARG A 11 -11.34 -11.44 -0.22
C ARG A 11 -11.72 -10.57 -1.42
N ILE A 12 -10.91 -9.54 -1.69
CA ILE A 12 -11.12 -8.59 -2.77
C ILE A 12 -10.00 -8.76 -3.79
N CYS A 13 -10.38 -8.85 -5.06
CA CYS A 13 -9.47 -8.83 -6.20
C CYS A 13 -9.41 -7.41 -6.80
N CYS A 14 -8.30 -7.04 -7.44
CA CYS A 14 -8.19 -5.81 -8.21
C CYS A 14 -9.15 -5.70 -9.41
N GLY A 15 -9.86 -6.79 -9.75
CA GLY A 15 -10.90 -6.82 -10.80
C GLY A 15 -10.38 -6.77 -12.24
N ARG A 16 -9.05 -6.82 -12.43
CA ARG A 16 -8.41 -6.82 -13.76
C ARG A 16 -8.20 -8.24 -14.28
N LEU A 17 -7.95 -8.35 -15.59
CA LEU A 17 -7.59 -9.61 -16.24
C LEU A 17 -6.31 -10.19 -15.59
N PRO A 18 -6.12 -11.53 -15.56
CA PRO A 18 -4.97 -12.16 -14.90
C PRO A 18 -3.61 -11.66 -15.38
N ASN A 19 -3.49 -11.32 -16.66
CA ASN A 19 -2.28 -10.78 -17.30
C ASN A 19 -2.14 -9.25 -17.16
N GLN A 20 -3.10 -8.58 -16.52
CA GLN A 20 -3.14 -7.13 -16.34
C GLN A 20 -3.38 -6.76 -14.86
N CYS A 21 -3.01 -7.66 -13.95
CA CYS A 21 -3.14 -7.42 -12.53
C CYS A 21 -2.39 -6.14 -12.14
N GLN A 22 -2.98 -5.35 -11.22
CA GLN A 22 -2.38 -4.09 -10.81
C GLN A 22 -1.00 -4.26 -10.17
N SER A 23 -0.72 -5.41 -9.52
CA SER A 23 0.61 -5.70 -8.97
C SER A 23 1.69 -5.94 -10.03
N GLN A 24 1.30 -6.18 -11.28
CA GLN A 24 2.23 -6.38 -12.41
C GLN A 24 2.61 -5.06 -13.10
N LEU A 25 2.00 -3.94 -12.71
CA LEU A 25 2.32 -2.64 -13.29
C LEU A 25 3.69 -2.16 -12.80
N PRO A 26 4.52 -1.54 -13.67
CA PRO A 26 5.78 -0.94 -13.26
C PRO A 26 5.60 0.10 -12.14
N ASP A 27 4.51 0.89 -12.21
CA ASP A 27 4.17 1.88 -11.20
C ASP A 27 3.94 1.24 -9.82
N PHE A 28 3.39 0.02 -9.77
CA PHE A 28 3.18 -0.68 -8.50
C PHE A 28 4.53 -1.06 -7.87
N GLN A 29 5.46 -1.57 -8.69
CA GLN A 29 6.81 -1.90 -8.25
C GLN A 29 7.51 -0.65 -7.68
N LEU A 30 7.46 0.47 -8.40
CA LEU A 30 8.14 1.70 -8.00
C LEU A 30 7.46 2.39 -6.80
N LEU A 31 6.14 2.56 -6.83
CA LEU A 31 5.45 3.38 -5.82
C LEU A 31 5.16 2.63 -4.52
N ILE A 32 5.01 1.30 -4.58
CA ILE A 32 4.49 0.49 -3.46
C ILE A 32 5.55 -0.45 -2.88
N LEU A 33 6.46 -0.97 -3.72
CA LEU A 33 7.42 -1.99 -3.30
C LEU A 33 8.87 -1.50 -3.24
N ASP A 34 9.22 -0.42 -3.93
CA ASP A 34 10.58 0.12 -3.95
C ASP A 34 11.02 0.61 -2.56
N GLU A 35 12.16 0.12 -2.12
CA GLU A 35 12.68 0.38 -0.78
C GLU A 35 13.03 1.85 -0.55
N LEU A 36 13.60 2.52 -1.56
CA LEU A 36 14.00 3.92 -1.44
C LEU A 36 12.78 4.82 -1.40
N VAL A 37 11.77 4.53 -2.21
CA VAL A 37 10.49 5.26 -2.20
C VAL A 37 9.78 5.10 -0.86
N LEU A 38 9.73 3.88 -0.30
CA LEU A 38 9.15 3.64 1.03
C LEU A 38 9.91 4.37 2.13
N THR A 39 11.25 4.37 2.06
CA THR A 39 12.11 5.07 3.02
C THR A 39 11.87 6.58 2.97
N LEU A 40 11.81 7.16 1.77
CA LEU A 40 11.49 8.58 1.58
C LEU A 40 10.10 8.93 2.12
N ALA A 41 9.10 8.08 1.90
CA ALA A 41 7.75 8.29 2.43
C ALA A 41 7.71 8.26 3.97
N GLN A 42 8.55 7.42 4.60
CA GLN A 42 8.70 7.39 6.05
C GLN A 42 9.39 8.66 6.58
N MET A 43 10.51 9.06 5.95
CA MET A 43 11.22 10.30 6.29
C MET A 43 10.29 11.51 6.18
N TYR A 44 9.52 11.61 5.10
CA TYR A 44 8.55 12.69 4.94
C TYR A 44 7.54 12.73 6.10
N ARG A 45 7.02 11.58 6.53
CA ARG A 45 6.12 11.53 7.69
C ARG A 45 6.78 11.93 9.00
N GLN A 46 8.04 11.56 9.21
CA GLN A 46 8.76 11.83 10.44
C GLN A 46 9.18 13.29 10.51
N ASP A 47 9.86 13.78 9.48
CA ASP A 47 10.51 15.08 9.48
C ASP A 47 9.56 16.21 9.08
N VAL A 48 8.70 15.99 8.07
CA VAL A 48 7.79 17.04 7.57
C VAL A 48 6.50 17.09 8.36
N LEU A 49 5.97 15.93 8.78
CA LEU A 49 4.70 15.85 9.52
C LEU A 49 4.88 15.66 11.03
N ALA A 50 6.12 15.58 11.53
CA ALA A 50 6.44 15.37 12.95
C ALA A 50 5.72 14.14 13.58
N LEU A 51 5.53 13.08 12.79
CA LEU A 51 4.86 11.86 13.26
C LEU A 51 5.88 10.84 13.78
N PRO A 52 5.52 10.07 14.83
CA PRO A 52 6.44 9.11 15.41
C PRO A 52 6.85 8.05 14.40
N GLN A 53 8.12 7.66 14.50
CA GLN A 53 8.67 6.52 13.78
C GLN A 53 8.07 5.21 14.31
N ASP A 54 7.76 4.29 13.42
CA ASP A 54 7.46 2.91 13.80
C ASP A 54 8.74 2.24 14.32
N GLU A 55 8.69 1.63 15.51
CA GLU A 55 9.83 0.90 16.11
C GLU A 55 10.28 -0.30 15.29
N ASP A 56 9.35 -0.96 14.59
CA ASP A 56 9.61 -2.07 13.69
C ASP A 56 9.81 -1.54 12.26
N TYR A 57 11.03 -1.71 11.76
CA TYR A 57 11.47 -1.32 10.41
C TYR A 57 10.52 -1.82 9.31
N ASN A 58 10.17 -3.11 9.35
CA ASN A 58 9.33 -3.74 8.34
C ASN A 58 7.87 -3.33 8.49
N LYS A 59 7.39 -3.15 9.73
CA LYS A 59 6.04 -2.66 10.00
C LYS A 59 5.81 -1.27 9.42
N GLY A 60 6.76 -0.35 9.66
CA GLY A 60 6.67 1.01 9.12
C GLY A 60 6.61 1.02 7.60
N LYS A 61 7.43 0.20 6.94
CA LYS A 61 7.42 0.07 5.47
C LYS A 61 6.13 -0.51 4.93
N ARG A 62 5.60 -1.58 5.55
CA ARG A 62 4.28 -2.13 5.18
C ARG A 62 3.18 -1.07 5.27
N HIS A 63 3.16 -0.29 6.35
CA HIS A 63 2.18 0.78 6.52
C HIS A 63 2.36 1.92 5.51
N ALA A 64 3.59 2.28 5.15
CA ALA A 64 3.87 3.25 4.10
C ALA A 64 3.31 2.77 2.75
N ALA A 65 3.62 1.53 2.36
CA ALA A 65 3.14 0.89 1.14
C ALA A 65 1.61 0.88 1.06
N TYR A 66 0.92 0.51 2.15
CA TYR A 66 -0.54 0.49 2.21
C TYR A 66 -1.15 1.88 1.99
N ARG A 67 -0.58 2.91 2.62
CA ARG A 67 -1.05 4.30 2.45
C ARG A 67 -0.80 4.80 1.04
N GLN A 68 0.38 4.54 0.48
CA GLN A 68 0.70 4.91 -0.90
C GLN A 68 -0.23 4.22 -1.89
N PHE A 69 -0.54 2.94 -1.69
CA PHE A 69 -1.47 2.22 -2.57
C PHE A 69 -2.85 2.86 -2.56
N ILE A 70 -3.39 3.14 -1.37
CA ILE A 70 -4.71 3.79 -1.23
C ILE A 70 -4.68 5.19 -1.87
N LEU A 71 -3.62 5.96 -1.66
CA LEU A 71 -3.48 7.29 -2.24
C LEU A 71 -3.41 7.24 -3.77
N TRP A 72 -2.57 6.37 -4.32
CA TRP A 72 -2.41 6.21 -5.76
C TRP A 72 -3.70 5.70 -6.42
N HIS A 73 -4.39 4.74 -5.80
CA HIS A 73 -5.57 4.14 -6.40
C HIS A 73 -6.85 4.95 -6.21
N HIS A 74 -6.98 5.71 -5.11
CA HIS A 74 -8.20 6.44 -4.77
C HIS A 74 -8.04 7.95 -4.71
N GLY A 75 -6.83 8.48 -4.86
CA GLY A 75 -6.52 9.92 -4.89
C GLY A 75 -6.68 10.65 -3.55
N ARG A 76 -7.03 9.97 -2.45
CA ARG A 76 -7.26 10.62 -1.15
C ARG A 76 -6.96 9.72 0.04
N LEU A 77 -6.36 10.32 1.07
CA LEU A 77 -6.16 9.75 2.40
C LEU A 77 -6.78 10.70 3.44
N GLY A 78 -7.48 10.17 4.45
CA GLY A 78 -8.11 11.00 5.48
C GLY A 78 -8.85 10.21 6.55
N VAL A 79 -9.14 10.87 7.66
CA VAL A 79 -9.94 10.31 8.76
C VAL A 79 -11.30 9.88 8.21
N GLY A 80 -11.72 8.65 8.51
CA GLY A 80 -12.97 8.06 8.01
C GLY A 80 -12.88 7.40 6.63
N VAL A 81 -11.78 7.59 5.88
CA VAL A 81 -11.57 6.91 4.59
C VAL A 81 -10.80 5.60 4.81
N ARG A 82 -11.51 4.58 5.34
CA ARG A 82 -10.97 3.22 5.44
C ARG A 82 -11.21 2.49 4.13
N ARG A 83 -10.14 2.04 3.48
CA ARG A 83 -10.18 1.27 2.23
C ARG A 83 -9.49 -0.07 2.45
N ILE A 84 -10.07 -1.11 1.86
CA ILE A 84 -9.52 -2.47 1.89
C ILE A 84 -8.61 -2.62 0.67
N ILE A 85 -7.42 -3.16 0.88
CA ILE A 85 -6.45 -3.40 -0.18
C ILE A 85 -6.70 -4.80 -0.77
N PRO A 86 -6.75 -4.96 -2.10
CA PRO A 86 -6.96 -6.26 -2.73
C PRO A 86 -5.84 -7.27 -2.43
N SER A 87 -6.16 -8.57 -2.38
CA SER A 87 -5.20 -9.66 -2.18
C SER A 87 -4.47 -10.05 -3.47
N ASN A 88 -3.80 -9.06 -4.07
CA ASN A 88 -3.09 -9.23 -5.33
C ASN A 88 -1.95 -10.27 -5.23
N PRO A 89 -1.64 -10.99 -6.33
CA PRO A 89 -0.49 -11.88 -6.43
C PRO A 89 0.85 -11.14 -6.32
#